data_AF-A0A3B8IEC3-F1
#
_entry.id   AF-A0A3B8IEC3-F1
#
_cell.length_a   1.000
_cell.length_b   1.000
_cell.length_c   1.000
_cell.angle_alpha   90.00
_cell.angle_beta   90.00
_cell.angle_gamma   90.00
#
_symmetry.space_group_name_H-M   'P 1'
#
loop_
_entity.id
_entity.type
_entity.pdbx_description
1 polymer ?
#
loop_
_entity_poly.entity_id
_entity_poly.type
_entity_poly.pdbx_seq_one_letter_code
_entity_poly.pdbx_strand_id
1 'polypeptide(L)'
;MKRRMLLGAMLSMIACTAWAQSPGMFTTDYRIEVRWTDLANEMVILGHHFGDTQYTVDTAMIDENGVCVFEGSGDTLRYGVYLVYVPDQKYFDILFNEPEMILETSIADPVVDMNVIESEENRVFFDYLNFLGDRMLEAREIQTQMEGANEEQMAALNSQRETLDADVQSFMNNFVTENEGTLAASVVGINRQVDVPDAPTDEEGNVIDDLWQYQYFYDHFWDHIDLADERLLYSPWMQPKLEQYVTQLTVQHPDSVCSAADRVVAKASENQEMFRYAVNWITNHYETSNLMSSETVFVHMVKNYYTADQAWWIDAATLYRIQDRAKILEPLLIGKKVPNLVIKDFNENFQNLHKSEGKYTVLFFYDPDCGHCKKAAPLMEEARAQYAPDGAKFWGIALDLEDNEESRNKWKQFIEDKGLTEWTNVTDFEHRIPIKYTFDVRSTPTIIVIDENKEIILRRLGAEQLGEVLGDVIARDKEGGADSQP
;
A
#
# COMPACT_ATOMS: atom_id res chain seq x y z
N MET A 1 -20.85 2.56 -76.13
CA MET A 1 -21.04 3.79 -75.34
C MET A 1 -22.01 3.45 -74.21
N LYS A 2 -21.58 3.58 -72.94
CA LYS A 2 -22.33 3.41 -71.65
C LYS A 2 -22.79 1.97 -71.32
N ARG A 3 -22.11 1.14 -70.49
CA ARG A 3 -21.80 1.16 -69.03
C ARG A 3 -23.02 1.38 -68.11
N ARG A 4 -23.43 0.32 -67.40
CA ARG A 4 -23.90 0.24 -65.99
C ARG A 4 -24.27 -1.22 -65.67
N MET A 5 -23.40 -1.96 -64.97
CA MET A 5 -23.32 -2.14 -63.51
C MET A 5 -24.47 -2.99 -62.95
N LEU A 6 -24.14 -4.27 -62.70
CA LEU A 6 -24.92 -5.22 -61.91
C LEU A 6 -24.82 -4.83 -60.43
N LEU A 7 -25.97 -4.59 -59.79
CA LEU A 7 -26.11 -4.65 -58.34
C LEU A 7 -26.21 -6.13 -57.94
N GLY A 8 -25.19 -6.63 -57.23
CA GLY A 8 -25.27 -7.83 -56.42
C GLY A 8 -25.33 -7.42 -54.96
N ALA A 9 -26.44 -7.69 -54.30
CA ALA A 9 -26.61 -7.51 -52.87
C ALA A 9 -25.75 -8.54 -52.12
N MET A 10 -24.72 -8.08 -51.41
CA MET A 10 -24.05 -8.86 -50.37
C MET A 10 -24.63 -8.47 -49.02
N LEU A 11 -25.17 -9.46 -48.32
CA LEU A 11 -25.37 -9.44 -46.87
C LEU A 11 -24.03 -9.09 -46.21
N SER A 12 -23.93 -7.95 -45.53
CA SER A 12 -22.90 -7.74 -44.51
C SER A 12 -23.44 -8.31 -43.19
N MET A 13 -23.01 -9.53 -42.88
CA MET A 13 -22.83 -9.93 -41.49
C MET A 13 -21.91 -8.90 -40.84
N ILE A 14 -22.43 -8.08 -39.94
CA ILE A 14 -21.62 -7.34 -38.97
C ILE A 14 -21.07 -8.41 -38.03
N ALA A 15 -19.86 -8.85 -38.33
CA ALA A 15 -19.11 -9.76 -37.50
C ALA A 15 -18.69 -8.97 -36.26
N CYS A 16 -19.34 -9.26 -35.14
CA CYS A 16 -18.86 -8.99 -33.81
C CYS A 16 -17.59 -9.83 -33.63
N THR A 17 -16.42 -9.25 -33.95
CA THR A 17 -15.12 -9.88 -33.71
C THR A 17 -14.45 -9.14 -32.57
N ALA A 18 -14.58 -9.75 -31.38
CA ALA A 18 -13.67 -9.72 -30.24
C ALA A 18 -12.57 -8.65 -30.26
N TRP A 19 -12.81 -7.55 -29.55
CA TRP A 19 -11.77 -6.64 -29.09
C TRP A 19 -11.22 -7.21 -27.78
N ALA A 20 -10.38 -8.24 -27.87
CA ALA A 20 -9.48 -8.59 -26.77
C ALA A 20 -8.11 -8.02 -27.14
N GLN A 21 -7.94 -6.71 -26.94
CA GLN A 21 -6.64 -6.04 -27.01
C GLN A 21 -5.78 -6.55 -25.84
N SER A 22 -4.58 -7.05 -26.12
CA SER A 22 -3.67 -7.51 -25.07
C SER A 22 -3.12 -6.32 -24.27
N PRO A 23 -3.07 -6.37 -22.93
CA PRO A 23 -2.44 -5.32 -22.12
C PRO A 23 -0.98 -5.09 -22.54
N GLY A 24 -0.53 -3.83 -22.57
CA GLY A 24 0.84 -3.45 -22.91
C GLY A 24 0.99 -2.09 -23.61
N MET A 25 2.05 -1.96 -24.42
CA MET A 25 2.28 -0.77 -25.26
C MET A 25 1.27 -0.70 -26.40
N PHE A 26 0.85 0.51 -26.74
CA PHE A 26 0.10 0.77 -27.96
C PHE A 26 0.99 0.46 -29.18
N THR A 27 0.40 0.04 -30.30
CA THR A 27 1.19 -0.50 -31.44
C THR A 27 0.99 0.24 -32.75
N THR A 28 0.07 1.21 -32.77
CA THR A 28 -0.29 1.99 -33.95
C THR A 28 -0.11 3.46 -33.66
N ASP A 29 0.26 4.27 -34.65
CA ASP A 29 0.29 5.72 -34.48
C ASP A 29 -1.06 6.22 -33.95
N TYR A 30 -1.01 7.20 -33.05
CA TYR A 30 -2.21 7.74 -32.42
C TYR A 30 -2.37 9.23 -32.70
N ARG A 31 -3.61 9.68 -32.59
CA ARG A 31 -4.01 11.07 -32.69
C ARG A 31 -5.14 11.37 -31.71
N ILE A 32 -4.87 12.21 -30.72
CA ILE A 32 -5.85 12.72 -29.75
C ILE A 32 -6.07 14.19 -30.07
N GLU A 33 -7.22 14.53 -30.65
CA GLU A 33 -7.63 15.91 -30.88
C GLU A 33 -8.64 16.34 -29.82
N VAL A 34 -8.35 17.44 -29.14
CA VAL A 34 -9.27 18.06 -28.18
C VAL A 34 -9.59 19.48 -28.65
N ARG A 35 -10.89 19.75 -28.81
CA ARG A 35 -11.44 21.05 -29.20
C ARG A 35 -12.06 21.71 -27.99
N TRP A 36 -11.53 22.87 -27.62
CA TRP A 36 -12.00 23.68 -26.52
C TRP A 36 -12.90 24.79 -27.05
N THR A 37 -14.09 24.91 -26.48
CA THR A 37 -15.08 25.92 -26.87
C THR A 37 -14.82 27.30 -26.28
N ASP A 38 -14.04 27.37 -25.20
CA ASP A 38 -13.84 28.54 -24.36
C ASP A 38 -12.35 28.84 -24.04
N LEU A 39 -11.42 28.09 -24.63
CA LEU A 39 -9.96 28.29 -24.47
C LEU A 39 -9.25 28.44 -25.82
N ALA A 40 -8.16 29.22 -25.82
CA ALA A 40 -7.24 29.37 -26.96
C ALA A 40 -5.87 29.86 -26.47
N ASN A 41 -4.79 29.53 -27.19
CA ASN A 41 -3.42 29.96 -26.92
C ASN A 41 -2.87 29.55 -25.53
N GLU A 42 -3.40 28.47 -24.96
CA GLU A 42 -2.89 27.90 -23.70
C GLU A 42 -2.19 26.57 -23.94
N MET A 43 -1.36 26.15 -22.99
CA MET A 43 -0.70 24.85 -23.03
C MET A 43 -1.61 23.80 -22.40
N VAL A 44 -1.78 22.67 -23.09
CA VAL A 44 -2.45 21.48 -22.57
C VAL A 44 -1.42 20.39 -22.38
N ILE A 45 -1.57 19.66 -21.29
CA ILE A 45 -0.68 18.56 -20.92
C ILE A 45 -1.48 17.27 -20.97
N LEU A 46 -0.90 16.26 -21.62
CA LEU A 46 -1.33 14.88 -21.53
C LEU A 46 -0.49 14.19 -20.45
N GLY A 47 -1.14 13.58 -19.49
CA GLY A 47 -0.48 12.85 -18.41
C GLY A 47 -1.18 11.54 -18.09
N HIS A 48 -0.60 10.75 -17.20
CA HIS A 48 -1.25 9.57 -16.62
C HIS A 48 -0.98 9.50 -15.11
N HIS A 49 -1.80 8.73 -14.41
CA HIS A 49 -1.52 8.37 -13.03
C HIS A 49 -0.54 7.19 -13.00
N PHE A 50 0.30 7.11 -11.99
CA PHE A 50 1.01 5.88 -11.65
C PHE A 50 1.24 5.88 -10.14
N GLY A 51 0.46 5.06 -9.45
CA GLY A 51 0.27 5.22 -8.02
C GLY A 51 -0.32 6.59 -7.68
N ASP A 52 0.18 7.22 -6.63
CA ASP A 52 -0.31 8.53 -6.16
C ASP A 52 0.26 9.73 -6.94
N THR A 53 1.07 9.49 -7.98
CA THR A 53 1.75 10.54 -8.73
C THR A 53 1.20 10.65 -10.15
N GLN A 54 1.12 11.89 -10.65
CA GLN A 54 0.83 12.19 -12.04
C GLN A 54 2.12 12.42 -12.81
N TYR A 55 2.22 11.83 -13.99
CA TYR A 55 3.37 11.96 -14.88
C TYR A 55 2.96 12.64 -16.17
N THR A 56 3.70 13.68 -16.56
CA THR A 56 3.56 14.31 -17.86
C THR A 56 4.12 13.40 -18.95
N VAL A 57 3.35 13.25 -20.02
CA VAL A 57 3.67 12.41 -21.17
C VAL A 57 3.98 13.28 -22.38
N ASP A 58 3.10 14.23 -22.67
CA ASP A 58 3.22 15.12 -23.83
C ASP A 58 2.57 16.49 -23.54
N THR A 59 2.89 17.48 -24.37
CA THR A 59 2.37 18.84 -24.28
C THR A 59 1.97 19.35 -25.66
N ALA A 60 0.81 19.98 -25.76
CA ALA A 60 0.32 20.61 -26.98
C ALA A 60 -0.14 22.05 -26.68
N MET A 61 -0.10 22.92 -27.69
CA MET A 61 -0.70 24.26 -27.58
C MET A 61 -2.10 24.25 -28.18
N ILE A 62 -3.06 24.87 -27.49
CA ILE A 62 -4.37 25.19 -28.05
C ILE A 62 -4.16 26.31 -29.08
N ASP A 63 -4.59 26.08 -30.32
CA ASP A 63 -4.50 27.07 -31.38
C ASP A 63 -5.55 28.20 -31.24
N GLU A 64 -5.56 29.13 -32.19
CA GLU A 64 -6.52 30.26 -32.20
C GLU A 64 -7.99 29.81 -32.39
N ASN A 65 -8.23 28.58 -32.84
CA ASN A 65 -9.55 28.00 -33.04
C ASN A 65 -9.98 27.09 -31.87
N GLY A 66 -9.19 27.04 -30.80
CA GLY A 66 -9.48 26.17 -29.65
C GLY A 66 -9.02 24.73 -29.82
N VAL A 67 -8.23 24.38 -30.83
CA VAL A 67 -7.85 22.98 -31.11
C VAL A 67 -6.44 22.70 -30.58
N CYS A 68 -6.27 21.61 -29.84
CA CYS A 68 -4.96 21.01 -29.55
C CYS A 68 -4.93 19.55 -30.01
N VAL A 69 -3.77 19.10 -30.47
CA VAL A 69 -3.56 17.73 -30.97
C VAL A 69 -2.33 17.15 -30.31
N PHE A 70 -2.48 15.95 -29.72
CA PHE A 70 -1.38 15.09 -29.34
C PHE A 70 -1.26 13.98 -30.40
N GLU A 71 -0.09 13.83 -30.99
CA GLU A 71 0.17 12.81 -32.00
C GLU A 71 1.54 12.18 -31.79
N GLY A 72 1.63 10.87 -32.01
CA GLY A 72 2.86 10.14 -31.76
C GLY A 72 2.82 8.73 -32.34
N SER A 73 3.99 8.09 -32.32
CA SER A 73 4.11 6.68 -32.68
C SER A 73 3.47 5.80 -31.62
N GLY A 74 2.87 4.67 -32.03
CA GLY A 74 2.13 3.83 -31.09
C GLY A 74 2.94 3.33 -29.90
N ASP A 75 4.23 3.08 -30.10
CA ASP A 75 5.13 2.57 -29.06
C ASP A 75 5.57 3.63 -28.03
N THR A 76 4.94 4.80 -27.99
CA THR A 76 5.20 5.82 -26.96
C THR A 76 4.20 5.79 -25.82
N LEU A 77 2.98 5.29 -26.05
CA LEU A 77 1.90 5.25 -25.05
C LEU A 77 1.52 3.81 -24.68
N ARG A 78 0.96 3.63 -23.49
CA ARG A 78 0.39 2.37 -23.04
C ARG A 78 -1.12 2.47 -23.07
N TYR A 79 -1.79 1.34 -23.23
CA TYR A 79 -3.23 1.27 -22.99
C TYR A 79 -3.53 1.65 -21.54
N GLY A 80 -4.50 2.52 -21.30
CA GLY A 80 -4.82 2.94 -19.93
C GLY A 80 -5.60 4.24 -19.83
N VAL A 81 -5.61 4.79 -18.63
CA VAL A 81 -6.32 6.03 -18.30
C VAL A 81 -5.33 7.19 -18.35
N TYR A 82 -5.67 8.23 -19.09
CA TYR A 82 -4.86 9.43 -19.24
C TYR A 82 -5.65 10.64 -18.76
N LEU A 83 -4.97 11.62 -18.19
CA LEU A 83 -5.55 12.91 -17.85
C LEU A 83 -5.14 13.97 -18.87
N VAL A 84 -6.11 14.76 -19.31
CA VAL A 84 -5.89 15.95 -20.13
C VAL A 84 -6.13 17.15 -19.22
N TYR A 85 -5.11 17.98 -19.03
CA TYR A 85 -5.21 19.12 -18.12
C TYR A 85 -4.55 20.37 -18.64
N VAL A 86 -5.12 21.50 -18.25
CA VAL A 86 -4.54 22.83 -18.45
C VAL A 86 -3.90 23.25 -17.11
N PRO A 87 -2.62 23.68 -17.09
CA PRO A 87 -1.93 24.05 -15.85
C PRO A 87 -2.72 25.04 -14.99
N ASP A 88 -2.75 24.78 -13.68
CA ASP A 88 -3.49 25.57 -12.67
C ASP A 88 -5.01 25.66 -12.89
N GLN A 89 -5.58 24.81 -13.74
CA GLN A 89 -7.02 24.76 -14.06
C GLN A 89 -7.61 23.36 -13.83
N LYS A 90 -8.65 23.00 -14.59
CA LYS A 90 -9.33 21.70 -14.51
C LYS A 90 -8.65 20.65 -15.40
N TYR A 91 -8.96 19.39 -15.10
CA TYR A 91 -8.60 18.24 -15.90
C TYR A 91 -9.81 17.33 -16.09
N PHE A 92 -9.69 16.42 -17.06
CA PHE A 92 -10.59 15.28 -17.22
C PHE A 92 -9.80 14.05 -17.63
N ASP A 93 -10.35 12.88 -17.33
CA ASP A 93 -9.76 11.60 -17.70
C ASP A 93 -10.30 11.12 -19.04
N ILE A 94 -9.46 10.48 -19.83
CA ILE A 94 -9.78 9.80 -21.08
C ILE A 94 -9.27 8.37 -21.05
N LEU A 95 -9.97 7.48 -21.75
CA LEU A 95 -9.58 6.10 -21.95
C LEU A 95 -8.75 5.99 -23.23
N PHE A 96 -7.47 5.67 -23.08
CA PHE A 96 -6.58 5.48 -24.23
C PHE A 96 -6.56 4.01 -24.65
N ASN A 97 -7.42 3.68 -25.62
CA ASN A 97 -7.49 2.34 -26.24
C ASN A 97 -7.71 2.37 -27.77
N GLU A 98 -7.87 3.55 -28.35
CA GLU A 98 -8.21 3.75 -29.76
C GLU A 98 -7.17 4.66 -30.44
N PRO A 99 -6.83 4.44 -31.73
CA PRO A 99 -5.76 5.19 -32.39
C PRO A 99 -6.18 6.62 -32.74
N GLU A 100 -7.47 6.88 -32.88
CA GLU A 100 -7.98 8.20 -33.22
C GLU A 100 -9.07 8.59 -32.23
N MET A 101 -8.94 9.78 -31.66
CA MET A 101 -9.92 10.36 -30.76
C MET A 101 -10.13 11.81 -31.14
N ILE A 102 -11.38 12.22 -31.21
CA ILE A 102 -11.77 13.60 -31.44
C ILE A 102 -12.80 13.95 -30.38
N LEU A 103 -12.41 14.86 -29.50
CA LEU A 103 -13.18 15.29 -28.34
C LEU A 103 -13.45 16.79 -28.46
N GLU A 104 -14.63 17.24 -28.05
CA GLU A 104 -15.00 18.65 -27.98
C GLU A 104 -15.58 18.94 -26.61
N THR A 105 -15.10 19.96 -25.90
CA THR A 105 -15.53 20.28 -24.53
C THR A 105 -15.26 21.75 -24.14
N SER A 106 -15.54 22.11 -22.89
CA SER A 106 -15.24 23.41 -22.27
C SER A 106 -14.33 23.23 -21.04
N ILE A 107 -13.58 24.26 -20.65
CA ILE A 107 -12.88 24.24 -19.36
C ILE A 107 -13.83 24.53 -18.18
N ALA A 108 -14.97 25.15 -18.46
CA ALA A 108 -15.99 25.44 -17.46
C ALA A 108 -16.58 24.16 -16.85
N ASP A 109 -16.92 23.16 -17.67
CA ASP A 109 -17.38 21.85 -17.20
C ASP A 109 -16.94 20.72 -18.16
N PRO A 110 -15.69 20.26 -18.09
CA PRO A 110 -15.13 19.36 -19.10
C PRO A 110 -15.85 18.03 -19.26
N VAL A 111 -16.54 17.55 -18.23
CA VAL A 111 -17.26 16.27 -18.25
C VAL A 111 -18.67 16.47 -18.79
N VAL A 112 -19.39 17.48 -18.29
CA VAL A 112 -20.78 17.75 -18.69
C VAL A 112 -20.86 18.26 -20.13
N ASP A 113 -19.92 19.11 -20.53
CA ASP A 113 -19.88 19.68 -21.88
C ASP A 113 -19.17 18.76 -22.90
N MET A 114 -18.77 17.56 -22.50
CA MET A 114 -18.04 16.63 -23.37
C MET A 114 -18.92 16.12 -24.51
N ASN A 115 -18.45 16.34 -25.74
CA ASN A 115 -18.97 15.79 -26.97
C ASN A 115 -17.89 14.92 -27.62
N VAL A 116 -18.03 13.60 -27.49
CA VAL A 116 -17.12 12.63 -28.11
C VAL A 116 -17.51 12.44 -29.57
N ILE A 117 -16.69 13.00 -30.48
CA ILE A 117 -16.91 12.95 -31.93
C ILE A 117 -16.39 11.63 -32.51
N GLU A 118 -15.22 11.17 -32.03
CA GLU A 118 -14.59 9.90 -32.39
C GLU A 118 -13.95 9.30 -31.13
N SER A 119 -14.23 8.02 -30.86
CA SER A 119 -13.81 7.16 -29.73
C SER A 119 -15.02 6.53 -29.04
N GLU A 120 -15.28 5.26 -29.33
CA GLU A 120 -16.46 4.57 -28.78
C GLU A 120 -16.34 4.39 -27.27
N GLU A 121 -15.16 4.01 -26.77
CA GLU A 121 -14.96 3.75 -25.35
C GLU A 121 -15.04 5.03 -24.51
N ASN A 122 -14.51 6.15 -25.02
CA ASN A 122 -14.69 7.43 -24.32
C ASN A 122 -16.16 7.87 -24.35
N ARG A 123 -16.89 7.65 -25.45
CA ARG A 123 -18.32 7.99 -25.49
C ARG A 123 -19.10 7.32 -24.36
N VAL A 124 -19.00 5.99 -24.25
CA VAL A 124 -19.70 5.26 -23.18
C VAL A 124 -19.17 5.61 -21.79
N PHE A 125 -17.87 5.92 -21.67
CA PHE A 125 -17.28 6.36 -20.40
C PHE A 125 -17.82 7.72 -19.94
N PHE A 126 -17.93 8.71 -20.83
CA PHE A 126 -18.52 10.01 -20.51
C PHE A 126 -20.03 9.92 -20.26
N ASP A 127 -20.75 9.02 -20.94
CA ASP A 127 -22.15 8.73 -20.60
C ASP A 127 -22.28 8.22 -19.15
N TYR A 128 -21.37 7.34 -18.73
CA TYR A 128 -21.29 6.87 -17.34
C TYR A 128 -20.94 8.00 -16.35
N LEU A 129 -19.94 8.84 -16.67
CA LEU A 129 -19.57 9.96 -15.80
C LEU A 129 -20.71 10.96 -15.62
N ASN A 130 -21.46 11.26 -16.69
CA ASN A 130 -22.64 12.11 -16.63
C ASN A 130 -23.75 11.48 -15.79
N PHE A 131 -24.03 10.18 -15.99
CA PHE A 131 -24.96 9.44 -15.14
C PHE A 131 -24.57 9.54 -13.67
N LEU A 132 -23.30 9.28 -13.32
CA LEU A 132 -22.83 9.41 -11.95
C LEU A 132 -22.96 10.83 -11.41
N GLY A 133 -22.63 11.84 -12.21
CA GLY A 133 -22.77 13.24 -11.84
C GLY A 133 -24.21 13.57 -11.42
N ASP A 134 -25.20 13.14 -12.21
CA ASP A 134 -26.62 13.32 -11.89
C ASP A 134 -27.02 12.59 -10.60
N ARG A 135 -26.61 11.32 -10.43
CA ARG A 135 -26.90 10.54 -9.22
C ARG A 135 -26.24 11.17 -7.98
N MET A 136 -25.03 11.73 -8.10
CA MET A 136 -24.34 12.42 -7.01
C MET A 136 -25.05 13.72 -6.58
N LEU A 137 -25.67 14.44 -7.53
CA LEU A 137 -26.48 15.62 -7.20
C LEU A 137 -27.74 15.20 -6.42
N GLU A 138 -28.44 14.16 -6.86
CA GLU A 138 -29.60 13.60 -6.13
C GLU A 138 -29.20 13.14 -4.72
N ALA A 139 -28.07 12.42 -4.57
CA ALA A 139 -27.55 11.99 -3.28
C ALA A 139 -27.27 13.18 -2.34
N ARG A 140 -26.69 14.27 -2.87
CA ARG A 140 -26.41 15.49 -2.10
C ARG A 140 -27.70 16.19 -1.65
N GLU A 141 -28.72 16.22 -2.51
CA GLU A 141 -30.03 16.76 -2.15
C GLU A 141 -30.69 15.94 -1.03
N ILE A 142 -30.68 14.61 -1.14
CA ILE A 142 -31.19 13.71 -0.09
C ILE A 142 -30.45 13.98 1.23
N GLN A 143 -29.12 14.03 1.19
CA GLN A 143 -28.29 14.30 2.37
C GLN A 143 -28.63 15.65 3.01
N THR A 144 -28.83 16.70 2.21
CA THR A 144 -29.21 18.04 2.69
C THR A 144 -30.60 18.02 3.37
N GLN A 145 -31.55 17.24 2.82
CA GLN A 145 -32.89 17.09 3.41
C GLN A 145 -32.85 16.33 4.74
N MET A 146 -31.89 15.43 4.94
CA MET A 146 -31.72 14.67 6.19
C MET A 146 -31.26 15.54 7.37
N GLU A 147 -30.53 16.64 7.13
CA GLU A 147 -29.97 17.50 8.20
C GLU A 147 -31.02 18.23 9.07
N GLY A 148 -32.31 18.14 8.72
CA GLY A 148 -33.42 18.70 9.50
C GLY A 148 -34.69 17.84 9.50
N ALA A 149 -34.60 16.57 9.10
CA ALA A 149 -35.74 15.68 8.94
C ALA A 149 -36.24 15.11 10.29
N ASN A 150 -37.56 14.95 10.40
CA ASN A 150 -38.19 14.21 11.51
C ASN A 150 -38.12 12.69 11.28
N GLU A 151 -38.53 11.86 12.26
CA GLU A 151 -38.43 10.39 12.17
C GLU A 151 -39.12 9.78 10.92
N GLU A 152 -40.28 10.33 10.53
CA GLU A 152 -41.02 9.85 9.35
C GLU A 152 -40.33 10.24 8.04
N GLN A 153 -39.82 11.47 7.97
CA GLN A 153 -39.03 11.96 6.83
C GLN A 153 -37.70 11.21 6.72
N MET A 154 -37.06 10.88 7.84
CA MET A 154 -35.82 10.11 7.88
C MET A 154 -36.01 8.70 7.29
N ALA A 155 -37.12 8.02 7.62
CA ALA A 155 -37.42 6.72 7.04
C ALA A 155 -37.62 6.81 5.50
N ALA A 156 -38.32 7.83 5.03
CA ALA A 156 -38.52 8.07 3.60
C ALA A 156 -37.21 8.41 2.87
N LEU A 157 -36.37 9.27 3.45
CA LEU A 157 -35.07 9.67 2.87
C LEU A 157 -34.08 8.50 2.83
N ASN A 158 -34.06 7.64 3.86
CA ASN A 158 -33.24 6.43 3.84
C ASN A 158 -33.66 5.49 2.71
N SER A 159 -34.96 5.29 2.50
CA SER A 159 -35.46 4.46 1.39
C SER A 159 -35.14 5.05 0.01
N GLN A 160 -35.19 6.38 -0.14
CA GLN A 160 -34.74 7.05 -1.36
C GLN A 160 -33.25 6.83 -1.61
N ARG A 161 -32.42 6.94 -0.57
CA ARG A 161 -30.98 6.66 -0.67
C ARG A 161 -30.69 5.22 -1.08
N GLU A 162 -31.35 4.24 -0.44
CA GLU A 162 -31.19 2.82 -0.80
C GLU A 162 -31.61 2.53 -2.25
N THR A 163 -32.68 3.18 -2.72
CA THR A 163 -33.11 3.06 -4.12
C THR A 163 -32.08 3.65 -5.06
N LEU A 164 -31.55 4.83 -4.74
CA LEU A 164 -30.51 5.49 -5.52
C LEU A 164 -29.23 4.64 -5.59
N ASP A 165 -28.82 4.06 -4.47
CA ASP A 165 -27.66 3.15 -4.40
C ASP A 165 -27.88 1.91 -5.27
N ALA A 166 -29.07 1.30 -5.20
CA ALA A 166 -29.44 0.13 -6.02
C ALA A 166 -29.50 0.46 -7.53
N ASP A 167 -29.99 1.65 -7.89
CA ASP A 167 -30.03 2.12 -9.27
C ASP A 167 -28.62 2.33 -9.83
N VAL A 168 -27.71 2.92 -9.04
CA VAL A 168 -26.30 3.06 -9.42
C VAL A 168 -25.65 1.70 -9.62
N GLN A 169 -25.79 0.76 -8.67
CA GLN A 169 -25.21 -0.58 -8.82
C GLN A 169 -25.79 -1.32 -10.04
N SER A 170 -27.10 -1.24 -10.25
CA SER A 170 -27.75 -1.87 -11.42
C SER A 170 -27.25 -1.29 -12.73
N PHE A 171 -27.08 0.03 -12.81
CA PHE A 171 -26.49 0.69 -13.98
C PHE A 171 -25.07 0.18 -14.23
N MET A 172 -24.21 0.16 -13.21
CA MET A 172 -22.82 -0.28 -13.34
C MET A 172 -22.72 -1.76 -13.75
N ASN A 173 -23.57 -2.62 -13.18
CA ASN A 173 -23.64 -4.05 -13.53
C ASN A 173 -24.01 -4.25 -15.00
N ASN A 174 -25.04 -3.54 -15.47
CA ASN A 174 -25.46 -3.59 -16.87
C ASN A 174 -24.38 -3.02 -17.79
N PHE A 175 -23.79 -1.88 -17.43
CA PHE A 175 -22.72 -1.24 -18.19
C PHE A 175 -21.54 -2.18 -18.40
N VAL A 176 -21.06 -2.84 -17.35
CA VAL A 176 -19.94 -3.78 -17.43
C VAL A 176 -20.29 -4.99 -18.29
N THR A 177 -21.53 -5.48 -18.22
CA THR A 177 -22.00 -6.61 -19.02
C THR A 177 -22.11 -6.25 -20.51
N GLU A 178 -22.64 -5.07 -20.82
CA GLU A 178 -22.82 -4.59 -22.20
C GLU A 178 -21.49 -4.24 -22.88
N ASN A 179 -20.48 -3.83 -22.10
CA ASN A 179 -19.17 -3.40 -22.57
C ASN A 179 -18.06 -4.41 -22.22
N GLU A 180 -18.39 -5.68 -22.02
CA GLU A 180 -17.43 -6.72 -21.59
C GLU A 180 -16.15 -6.74 -22.46
N GLY A 181 -14.98 -6.75 -21.80
CA GLY A 181 -13.66 -6.78 -22.44
C GLY A 181 -13.07 -5.41 -22.81
N THR A 182 -13.86 -4.33 -22.76
CA THR A 182 -13.38 -2.95 -22.97
C THR A 182 -12.59 -2.42 -21.78
N LEU A 183 -11.79 -1.36 -21.99
CA LEU A 183 -11.18 -0.63 -20.87
C LEU A 183 -12.24 0.12 -20.05
N ALA A 184 -13.27 0.66 -20.71
CA ALA A 184 -14.40 1.30 -20.05
C ALA A 184 -15.07 0.38 -19.01
N ALA A 185 -15.30 -0.90 -19.36
CA ALA A 185 -15.85 -1.88 -18.42
C ALA A 185 -14.91 -2.15 -17.24
N SER A 186 -13.59 -2.23 -17.45
CA SER A 186 -12.63 -2.38 -16.35
C SER A 186 -12.65 -1.18 -15.40
N VAL A 187 -12.71 0.05 -15.93
CA VAL A 187 -12.73 1.30 -15.16
C VAL A 187 -14.04 1.52 -14.40
N VAL A 188 -15.17 1.11 -14.96
CA VAL A 188 -16.44 1.10 -14.22
C VAL A 188 -16.45 -0.04 -13.20
N GLY A 189 -15.91 -1.20 -13.57
CA GLY A 189 -15.83 -2.41 -12.74
C GLY A 189 -15.11 -2.21 -11.42
N ILE A 190 -13.97 -1.50 -11.41
CA ILE A 190 -13.21 -1.23 -10.18
C ILE A 190 -13.98 -0.44 -9.12
N ASN A 191 -15.00 0.32 -9.54
CA ASN A 191 -15.84 1.12 -8.67
C ASN A 191 -17.11 0.39 -8.20
N ARG A 192 -17.39 -0.82 -8.70
CA ARG A 192 -18.54 -1.62 -8.26
C ARG A 192 -18.38 -2.04 -6.80
N GLN A 193 -19.50 -2.09 -6.10
CA GLN A 193 -19.53 -2.64 -4.74
C GLN A 193 -19.70 -4.15 -4.82
N VAL A 194 -19.17 -4.85 -3.81
CA VAL A 194 -19.41 -6.28 -3.64
C VAL A 194 -20.74 -6.44 -2.92
N ASP A 195 -21.66 -7.18 -3.53
CA ASP A 195 -22.95 -7.53 -2.93
C ASP A 195 -22.72 -8.57 -1.81
N VAL A 196 -22.72 -8.12 -0.56
CA VAL A 196 -22.52 -8.99 0.62
C VAL A 196 -23.88 -9.55 1.07
N PRO A 197 -24.08 -10.89 1.06
CA PRO A 197 -25.33 -11.49 1.51
C PRO A 197 -25.57 -11.31 3.02
N ASP A 198 -26.80 -11.56 3.45
CA ASP A 198 -27.09 -11.75 4.86
C ASP A 198 -26.32 -12.96 5.42
N ALA A 199 -25.81 -12.80 6.64
CA ALA A 199 -25.06 -13.86 7.31
C ALA A 199 -25.94 -15.12 7.53
N PRO A 200 -25.40 -16.34 7.36
CA PRO A 200 -26.12 -17.57 7.68
C PRO A 200 -26.60 -17.59 9.14
N THR A 201 -27.85 -18.00 9.35
CA THR A 201 -28.47 -18.10 10.68
C THR A 201 -28.79 -19.56 11.07
N ASP A 202 -28.81 -19.83 12.36
CA ASP A 202 -29.24 -21.11 12.93
C ASP A 202 -30.77 -21.29 12.89
N GLU A 203 -31.27 -22.44 13.38
CA GLU A 203 -32.72 -22.72 13.42
C GLU A 203 -33.51 -21.75 14.32
N GLU A 204 -32.83 -21.01 15.20
CA GLU A 204 -33.42 -20.03 16.13
C GLU A 204 -33.33 -18.59 15.59
N GLY A 205 -32.67 -18.40 14.44
CA GLY A 205 -32.49 -17.11 13.77
C GLY A 205 -31.28 -16.32 14.24
N ASN A 206 -30.37 -16.91 15.02
CA ASN A 206 -29.12 -16.27 15.43
C ASN A 206 -28.04 -16.45 14.36
N VAL A 207 -27.22 -15.43 14.15
CA VAL A 207 -26.08 -15.49 13.22
C VAL A 207 -25.08 -16.56 13.69
N ILE A 208 -24.67 -17.44 12.77
CA ILE A 208 -23.77 -18.56 13.07
C ILE A 208 -22.33 -18.08 13.31
N ASP A 209 -21.87 -17.11 12.52
CA ASP A 209 -20.53 -16.52 12.61
C ASP A 209 -20.61 -15.01 12.34
N ASP A 210 -20.33 -14.22 13.38
CA ASP A 210 -20.35 -12.76 13.32
C ASP A 210 -19.31 -12.18 12.33
N LEU A 211 -18.28 -12.95 11.97
CA LEU A 211 -17.26 -12.55 11.01
C LEU A 211 -17.59 -12.97 9.57
N TRP A 212 -18.68 -13.68 9.33
CA TRP A 212 -18.99 -14.25 8.01
C TRP A 212 -19.07 -13.20 6.92
N GLN A 213 -19.79 -12.09 7.15
CA GLN A 213 -19.95 -11.03 6.15
C GLN A 213 -18.62 -10.34 5.83
N TYR A 214 -17.77 -10.15 6.84
CA TYR A 214 -16.43 -9.64 6.65
C TYR A 214 -15.56 -10.60 5.82
N GLN A 215 -15.59 -11.90 6.13
CA GLN A 215 -14.85 -12.92 5.39
C GLN A 215 -15.32 -13.01 3.94
N TYR A 216 -16.64 -13.00 3.71
CA TYR A 216 -17.22 -12.95 2.38
C TYR A 216 -16.71 -11.73 1.61
N PHE A 217 -16.83 -10.53 2.18
CA PHE A 217 -16.34 -9.32 1.53
C PHE A 217 -14.83 -9.38 1.24
N TYR A 218 -14.03 -9.91 2.17
CA TYR A 218 -12.59 -10.08 2.00
C TYR A 218 -12.23 -11.04 0.86
N ASP A 219 -12.91 -12.18 0.75
CA ASP A 219 -12.63 -13.17 -0.29
C ASP A 219 -13.13 -12.70 -1.68
N HIS A 220 -14.22 -11.93 -1.71
CA HIS A 220 -14.84 -11.40 -2.93
C HIS A 220 -14.39 -9.98 -3.32
N PHE A 221 -13.45 -9.37 -2.57
CA PHE A 221 -13.02 -7.98 -2.78
C PHE A 221 -12.52 -7.70 -4.21
N TRP A 222 -11.88 -8.68 -4.84
CA TRP A 222 -11.29 -8.56 -6.17
C TRP A 222 -12.21 -9.07 -7.29
N ASP A 223 -13.46 -9.47 -7.01
CA ASP A 223 -14.34 -10.11 -8.00
C ASP A 223 -14.70 -9.21 -9.19
N HIS A 224 -14.64 -7.89 -9.00
CA HIS A 224 -14.90 -6.90 -10.04
C HIS A 224 -13.64 -6.21 -10.56
N ILE A 225 -12.46 -6.70 -10.16
CA ILE A 225 -11.16 -6.11 -10.47
C ILE A 225 -10.23 -7.19 -10.97
N ASP A 226 -9.88 -7.13 -12.25
CA ASP A 226 -8.83 -7.96 -12.80
C ASP A 226 -7.46 -7.38 -12.45
N LEU A 227 -6.77 -8.00 -11.48
CA LEU A 227 -5.41 -7.60 -11.09
C LEU A 227 -4.33 -7.95 -12.13
N ALA A 228 -4.68 -8.65 -13.21
CA ALA A 228 -3.81 -8.84 -14.36
C ALA A 228 -4.01 -7.76 -15.44
N ASP A 229 -5.03 -6.90 -15.31
CA ASP A 229 -5.27 -5.81 -16.27
C ASP A 229 -4.35 -4.61 -15.99
N GLU A 230 -3.20 -4.60 -16.64
CA GLU A 230 -2.20 -3.52 -16.57
C GLU A 230 -2.77 -2.15 -16.92
N ARG A 231 -3.84 -2.05 -17.71
CA ARG A 231 -4.42 -0.77 -18.11
C ARG A 231 -4.92 0.02 -16.90
N LEU A 232 -5.32 -0.67 -15.84
CA LEU A 232 -5.75 -0.08 -14.58
C LEU A 232 -4.59 0.46 -13.74
N LEU A 233 -3.36 0.00 -13.96
CA LEU A 233 -2.18 0.47 -13.24
C LEU A 233 -1.92 1.97 -13.44
N TYR A 234 -2.30 2.47 -14.62
CA TYR A 234 -2.13 3.87 -15.00
C TYR A 234 -3.32 4.76 -14.61
N SER A 235 -4.16 4.28 -13.69
CA SER A 235 -5.36 4.97 -13.21
C SER A 235 -5.22 5.41 -11.75
N PRO A 236 -6.01 6.40 -11.29
CA PRO A 236 -5.99 6.84 -9.89
C PRO A 236 -6.62 5.82 -8.92
N TRP A 237 -7.23 4.74 -9.41
CA TRP A 237 -8.05 3.85 -8.60
C TRP A 237 -7.36 2.57 -8.13
N MET A 238 -6.31 2.13 -8.83
CA MET A 238 -5.66 0.84 -8.52
C MET A 238 -4.91 0.84 -7.18
N GLN A 239 -4.09 1.88 -6.91
CA GLN A 239 -3.34 1.95 -5.65
C GLN A 239 -4.26 1.99 -4.41
N PRO A 240 -5.32 2.83 -4.36
CA PRO A 240 -6.24 2.83 -3.23
C PRO A 240 -6.90 1.48 -2.96
N LYS A 241 -7.20 0.68 -3.99
CA LYS A 241 -7.77 -0.67 -3.82
C LYS A 241 -6.76 -1.64 -3.22
N LEU A 242 -5.51 -1.60 -3.69
CA LEU A 242 -4.42 -2.38 -3.14
C LEU A 242 -4.19 -2.03 -1.65
N GLU A 243 -4.16 -0.73 -1.34
CA GLU A 243 -4.06 -0.20 0.02
C GLU A 243 -5.22 -0.65 0.90
N GLN A 244 -6.46 -0.51 0.43
CA GLN A 244 -7.64 -0.94 1.15
C GLN A 244 -7.55 -2.43 1.51
N TYR A 245 -7.20 -3.29 0.55
CA TYR A 245 -7.10 -4.73 0.80
C TYR A 245 -6.01 -5.09 1.81
N VAL A 246 -4.79 -4.58 1.60
CA VAL A 246 -3.61 -5.00 2.38
C VAL A 246 -3.54 -4.31 3.75
N THR A 247 -3.99 -3.07 3.86
CA THR A 247 -3.80 -2.25 5.07
C THR A 247 -5.06 -2.05 5.90
N GLN A 248 -6.25 -1.99 5.26
CA GLN A 248 -7.51 -1.66 5.94
C GLN A 248 -8.36 -2.90 6.21
N LEU A 249 -8.49 -3.80 5.22
CA LEU A 249 -9.27 -5.02 5.35
C LEU A 249 -8.47 -6.13 6.03
N THR A 250 -7.16 -6.19 5.82
CA THR A 250 -6.33 -7.23 6.43
C THR A 250 -5.95 -6.85 7.85
N VAL A 251 -6.13 -7.77 8.79
CA VAL A 251 -5.60 -7.64 10.16
C VAL A 251 -4.10 -7.40 10.10
N GLN A 252 -3.60 -6.33 10.72
CA GLN A 252 -2.19 -5.93 10.69
C GLN A 252 -1.31 -6.79 11.61
N HIS A 253 -1.43 -8.11 11.47
CA HIS A 253 -0.54 -9.13 12.02
C HIS A 253 0.32 -9.69 10.88
N PRO A 254 1.63 -9.95 11.09
CA PRO A 254 2.53 -10.39 10.02
C PRO A 254 2.02 -11.56 9.18
N ASP A 255 1.51 -12.62 9.81
CA ASP A 255 1.04 -13.80 9.08
C ASP A 255 -0.16 -13.48 8.17
N SER A 256 -1.11 -12.67 8.67
CA SER A 256 -2.29 -12.25 7.93
C SER A 256 -1.89 -11.37 6.74
N VAL A 257 -0.97 -10.42 6.95
CA VAL A 257 -0.45 -9.54 5.90
C VAL A 257 0.34 -10.33 4.86
N CYS A 258 1.23 -11.25 5.26
CA CYS A 258 1.95 -12.11 4.33
C CYS A 258 0.99 -12.93 3.47
N SER A 259 -0.05 -13.51 4.06
CA SER A 259 -1.08 -14.24 3.31
C SER A 259 -1.85 -13.33 2.34
N ALA A 260 -2.24 -12.13 2.77
CA ALA A 260 -2.91 -11.15 1.90
C ALA A 260 -2.01 -10.71 0.75
N ALA A 261 -0.72 -10.46 1.03
CA ALA A 261 0.27 -10.10 0.03
C ALA A 261 0.43 -11.21 -1.02
N ASP A 262 0.54 -12.47 -0.58
CA ASP A 262 0.63 -13.62 -1.49
C ASP A 262 -0.63 -13.76 -2.36
N ARG A 263 -1.82 -13.51 -1.81
CA ARG A 263 -3.08 -13.51 -2.58
C ARG A 263 -3.08 -12.45 -3.67
N VAL A 264 -2.67 -11.22 -3.35
CA VAL A 264 -2.57 -10.12 -4.33
C VAL A 264 -1.55 -10.47 -5.40
N VAL A 265 -0.34 -10.88 -5.00
CA VAL A 265 0.74 -11.20 -5.95
C VAL A 265 0.34 -12.37 -6.86
N ALA A 266 -0.34 -13.39 -6.34
CA ALA A 266 -0.86 -14.49 -7.13
C ALA A 266 -1.87 -14.01 -8.19
N LYS A 267 -2.83 -13.15 -7.81
CA LYS A 267 -3.80 -12.57 -8.75
C LYS A 267 -3.14 -11.67 -9.80
N ALA A 268 -2.08 -10.95 -9.44
CA ALA A 268 -1.33 -10.08 -10.35
C ALA A 268 -0.31 -10.83 -11.23
N SER A 269 0.00 -12.09 -10.93
CA SER A 269 1.13 -12.83 -11.51
C SER A 269 1.03 -13.08 -13.02
N GLU A 270 -0.17 -13.02 -13.60
CA GLU A 270 -0.39 -13.21 -15.03
C GLU A 270 0.10 -12.02 -15.87
N ASN A 271 0.28 -10.84 -15.26
CA ASN A 271 0.83 -9.65 -15.92
C ASN A 271 2.11 -9.17 -15.22
N GLN A 272 3.19 -9.01 -15.98
CA GLN A 272 4.52 -8.69 -15.44
C GLN A 272 4.59 -7.30 -14.77
N GLU A 273 3.87 -6.31 -15.30
CA GLU A 273 3.88 -4.94 -14.76
C GLU A 273 3.04 -4.84 -13.48
N MET A 274 1.88 -5.50 -13.44
CA MET A 274 1.06 -5.62 -12.24
C MET A 274 1.75 -6.42 -11.14
N PHE A 275 2.36 -7.56 -11.48
CA PHE A 275 3.20 -8.33 -10.57
C PHE A 275 4.31 -7.46 -9.97
N ARG A 276 5.09 -6.78 -10.83
CA ARG A 276 6.16 -5.88 -10.40
C ARG A 276 5.62 -4.80 -9.47
N TYR A 277 4.50 -4.17 -9.83
CA TYR A 277 3.91 -3.09 -9.04
C TYR A 277 3.47 -3.57 -7.66
N ALA A 278 2.70 -4.66 -7.59
CA ALA A 278 2.23 -5.24 -6.33
C ALA A 278 3.41 -5.62 -5.41
N VAL A 279 4.41 -6.34 -5.95
CA VAL A 279 5.60 -6.74 -5.18
C VAL A 279 6.35 -5.51 -4.66
N ASN A 280 6.63 -4.51 -5.51
CA ASN A 280 7.37 -3.32 -5.10
C ASN A 280 6.57 -2.48 -4.09
N TRP A 281 5.27 -2.26 -4.31
CA TRP A 281 4.44 -1.46 -3.44
C TRP A 281 4.37 -2.07 -2.03
N ILE A 282 4.02 -3.36 -1.91
CA ILE A 282 3.94 -4.06 -0.62
C ILE A 282 5.30 -4.05 0.08
N THR A 283 6.38 -4.37 -0.64
CA THR A 283 7.73 -4.44 -0.06
C THR A 283 8.19 -3.09 0.47
N ASN A 284 8.03 -2.03 -0.31
CA ASN A 284 8.41 -0.68 0.10
C ASN A 284 7.54 -0.15 1.24
N HIS A 285 6.23 -0.42 1.20
CA HIS A 285 5.30 -0.04 2.26
C HIS A 285 5.74 -0.64 3.60
N TYR A 286 5.99 -1.95 3.66
CA TYR A 286 6.39 -2.60 4.91
C TYR A 286 7.87 -2.43 5.28
N GLU A 287 8.76 -2.12 4.33
CA GLU A 287 10.14 -1.73 4.67
C GLU A 287 10.17 -0.41 5.45
N THR A 288 9.34 0.55 5.02
CA THR A 288 9.30 1.91 5.55
C THR A 288 8.28 2.11 6.68
N SER A 289 7.38 1.14 6.89
CA SER A 289 6.36 1.20 7.93
C SER A 289 6.94 1.14 9.35
N ASN A 290 6.34 1.95 10.23
CA ASN A 290 6.61 1.97 11.67
C ASN A 290 5.76 0.94 12.44
N LEU A 291 4.95 0.13 11.76
CA LEU A 291 4.18 -0.93 12.39
C LEU A 291 5.13 -1.97 13.00
N MET A 292 4.82 -2.43 14.21
CA MET A 292 5.58 -3.49 14.86
C MET A 292 5.51 -4.75 13.98
N SER A 293 6.67 -5.38 13.76
CA SER A 293 6.81 -6.59 12.92
C SER A 293 6.58 -6.40 11.42
N SER A 294 6.53 -5.16 10.91
CA SER A 294 6.51 -4.88 9.46
C SER A 294 7.69 -5.53 8.72
N GLU A 295 8.83 -5.68 9.40
CA GLU A 295 10.02 -6.33 8.87
C GLU A 295 9.80 -7.79 8.50
N THR A 296 8.88 -8.49 9.18
CA THR A 296 8.53 -9.87 8.84
C THR A 296 7.92 -9.94 7.45
N VAL A 297 7.02 -8.99 7.13
CA VAL A 297 6.40 -8.88 5.81
C VAL A 297 7.44 -8.53 4.76
N PHE A 298 8.30 -7.55 5.04
CA PHE A 298 9.44 -7.22 4.15
C PHE A 298 10.31 -8.45 3.87
N VAL A 299 10.74 -9.19 4.90
CA VAL A 299 11.56 -10.40 4.74
C VAL A 299 10.83 -11.46 3.94
N HIS A 300 9.54 -11.68 4.19
CA HIS A 300 8.69 -12.61 3.42
C HIS A 300 8.67 -12.23 1.94
N MET A 301 8.38 -10.96 1.63
CA MET A 301 8.34 -10.48 0.25
C MET A 301 9.68 -10.65 -0.46
N VAL A 302 10.79 -10.30 0.20
CA VAL A 302 12.13 -10.44 -0.38
C VAL A 302 12.48 -11.90 -0.65
N LYS A 303 12.19 -12.80 0.30
CA LYS A 303 12.54 -14.22 0.14
C LYS A 303 11.74 -14.92 -0.95
N ASN A 304 10.50 -14.51 -1.19
CA ASN A 304 9.61 -15.17 -2.14
C ASN A 304 9.63 -14.53 -3.54
N TYR A 305 9.80 -13.20 -3.63
CA TYR A 305 9.61 -12.46 -4.89
C TYR A 305 10.84 -11.69 -5.37
N TYR A 306 11.82 -11.41 -4.51
CA TYR A 306 13.10 -10.82 -4.92
C TYR A 306 14.13 -11.92 -5.16
N THR A 307 13.88 -12.72 -6.18
CA THR A 307 14.76 -13.78 -6.66
C THR A 307 15.29 -13.43 -8.05
N ALA A 308 16.38 -14.09 -8.48
CA ALA A 308 17.01 -13.80 -9.77
C ALA A 308 16.11 -14.12 -10.97
N ASP A 309 15.14 -15.03 -10.81
CA ASP A 309 14.16 -15.44 -11.81
C ASP A 309 12.90 -14.60 -11.83
N GLN A 310 12.52 -13.97 -10.71
CA GLN A 310 11.27 -13.20 -10.61
C GLN A 310 11.50 -11.68 -10.70
N ALA A 311 12.57 -11.16 -10.09
CA ALA A 311 12.82 -9.72 -9.99
C ALA A 311 13.63 -9.18 -11.19
N TRP A 312 13.10 -9.37 -12.40
CA TRP A 312 13.74 -8.98 -13.66
C TRP A 312 13.95 -7.46 -13.81
N TRP A 313 13.19 -6.65 -13.05
CA TRP A 313 13.20 -5.18 -13.13
C TRP A 313 14.33 -4.51 -12.34
N ILE A 314 15.13 -5.28 -11.59
CA ILE A 314 16.26 -4.76 -10.81
C ILE A 314 17.58 -5.38 -11.26
N ASP A 315 18.65 -4.58 -11.20
CA ASP A 315 19.99 -5.07 -11.45
C ASP A 315 20.49 -6.00 -10.32
N ALA A 316 21.48 -6.84 -10.62
CA ALA A 316 22.01 -7.82 -9.67
C ALA A 316 22.61 -7.21 -8.39
N ALA A 317 23.18 -5.99 -8.45
CA ALA A 317 23.75 -5.33 -7.28
C ALA A 317 22.63 -4.78 -6.37
N THR A 318 21.56 -4.24 -6.95
CA THR A 318 20.37 -3.82 -6.22
C THR A 318 19.64 -5.01 -5.60
N LEU A 319 19.46 -6.09 -6.36
CA LEU A 319 18.89 -7.34 -5.85
C LEU A 319 19.70 -7.88 -4.66
N TYR A 320 21.04 -7.92 -4.77
CA TYR A 320 21.90 -8.36 -3.67
C TYR A 320 21.71 -7.50 -2.41
N ARG A 321 21.61 -6.17 -2.54
CA ARG A 321 21.41 -5.28 -1.38
C ARG A 321 20.08 -5.55 -0.68
N ILE A 322 19.01 -5.76 -1.44
CA ILE A 322 17.68 -6.08 -0.90
C ILE A 322 17.70 -7.44 -0.19
N GLN A 323 18.35 -8.45 -0.80
CA GLN A 323 18.49 -9.78 -0.21
C GLN A 323 19.37 -9.78 1.05
N ASP A 324 20.52 -9.08 1.03
CA ASP A 324 21.39 -8.95 2.20
C ASP A 324 20.64 -8.24 3.34
N ARG A 325 19.84 -7.23 3.00
CA ARG A 325 18.98 -6.56 3.97
C ARG A 325 18.00 -7.52 4.64
N ALA A 326 17.28 -8.34 3.88
CA ALA A 326 16.36 -9.33 4.43
C ALA A 326 17.10 -10.40 5.26
N LYS A 327 18.29 -10.82 4.83
CA LYS A 327 19.13 -11.79 5.54
C LYS A 327 19.58 -11.27 6.92
N ILE A 328 19.89 -9.99 7.04
CA ILE A 328 20.22 -9.36 8.33
C ILE A 328 18.98 -9.31 9.25
N LEU A 329 17.82 -8.99 8.67
CA LEU A 329 16.57 -8.85 9.43
C LEU A 329 15.97 -10.17 9.89
N GLU A 330 16.13 -11.24 9.10
CA GLU A 330 15.54 -12.56 9.38
C GLU A 330 15.81 -13.11 10.79
N PRO A 331 17.05 -13.13 11.33
CA PRO A 331 17.30 -13.57 12.71
C PRO A 331 16.84 -12.55 13.76
N LEU A 332 16.41 -11.36 13.36
CA LEU A 332 15.96 -10.26 14.21
C LEU A 332 14.43 -10.07 14.20
N LEU A 333 13.69 -11.00 13.59
CA LEU A 333 12.23 -11.00 13.61
C LEU A 333 11.70 -11.46 14.96
N ILE A 334 10.48 -11.03 15.31
CA ILE A 334 9.79 -11.51 16.52
C ILE A 334 9.61 -13.04 16.44
N GLY A 335 9.82 -13.74 17.56
CA GLY A 335 9.84 -15.19 17.67
C GLY A 335 11.14 -15.85 17.18
N LYS A 336 12.17 -15.07 16.79
CA LYS A 336 13.48 -15.61 16.42
C LYS A 336 14.48 -15.43 17.54
N LYS A 337 15.34 -16.43 17.71
CA LYS A 337 16.47 -16.36 18.64
C LYS A 337 17.48 -15.33 18.15
N VAL A 338 17.72 -14.31 18.98
CA VAL A 338 18.63 -13.21 18.67
C VAL A 338 20.07 -13.71 18.45
N PRO A 339 20.87 -13.11 17.56
CA PRO A 339 22.30 -13.42 17.45
C PRO A 339 23.02 -13.31 18.79
N ASN A 340 23.95 -14.23 19.09
CA ASN A 340 24.69 -14.17 20.34
C ASN A 340 25.69 -13.00 20.33
N LEU A 341 25.80 -12.30 21.46
CA LEU A 341 26.77 -11.26 21.69
C LEU A 341 27.69 -11.65 22.85
N VAL A 342 28.98 -11.76 22.57
CA VAL A 342 30.03 -11.97 23.59
C VAL A 342 30.95 -10.77 23.59
N ILE A 343 30.87 -9.96 24.65
CA ILE A 343 31.40 -8.60 24.66
C ILE A 343 31.88 -8.22 26.06
N LYS A 344 32.85 -7.31 26.17
CA LYS A 344 33.44 -6.92 27.45
C LYS A 344 32.57 -5.89 28.18
N ASP A 345 32.48 -6.05 29.50
CA ASP A 345 31.99 -5.01 30.40
C ASP A 345 33.08 -3.99 30.77
N PHE A 346 32.73 -3.03 31.64
CA PHE A 346 33.64 -2.01 32.14
C PHE A 346 34.88 -2.58 32.87
N ASN A 347 34.76 -3.76 33.48
CA ASN A 347 35.83 -4.43 34.21
C ASN A 347 36.63 -5.40 33.31
N GLU A 348 36.46 -5.31 31.99
CA GLU A 348 37.06 -6.17 30.97
C GLU A 348 36.64 -7.66 31.05
N ASN A 349 35.56 -7.97 31.77
CA ASN A 349 35.04 -9.33 31.81
C ASN A 349 34.13 -9.57 30.60
N PHE A 350 34.27 -10.76 29.99
CA PHE A 350 33.39 -11.16 28.92
C PHE A 350 32.00 -11.52 29.44
N GLN A 351 31.00 -10.79 28.95
CA GLN A 351 29.58 -11.06 29.11
C GLN A 351 29.06 -11.80 27.88
N ASN A 352 28.18 -12.77 28.08
CA ASN A 352 27.61 -13.58 27.01
C ASN A 352 26.09 -13.50 27.08
N LEU A 353 25.48 -12.87 26.07
CA LEU A 353 24.05 -12.61 26.04
C LEU A 353 23.23 -13.89 26.13
N HIS A 354 23.62 -14.96 25.42
CA HIS A 354 22.89 -16.22 25.47
C HIS A 354 23.00 -16.95 26.81
N LYS A 355 23.97 -16.59 27.65
CA LYS A 355 24.13 -17.12 29.00
C LYS A 355 23.55 -16.19 30.08
N SER A 356 22.97 -15.05 29.71
CA SER A 356 22.34 -14.17 30.70
C SER A 356 21.10 -14.83 31.30
N GLU A 357 21.00 -14.73 32.62
CA GLU A 357 19.82 -15.13 33.38
C GLU A 357 18.81 -13.98 33.40
N GLY A 358 17.51 -14.31 33.37
CA GLY A 358 16.42 -13.34 33.37
C GLY A 358 15.26 -13.85 32.53
N LYS A 359 14.03 -13.63 33.02
CA LYS A 359 12.82 -14.00 32.27
C LYS A 359 12.65 -13.12 31.03
N TYR A 360 13.03 -11.85 31.17
CA TYR A 360 13.08 -10.88 30.08
C TYR A 360 14.42 -10.16 30.09
N THR A 361 15.01 -9.95 28.92
CA THR A 361 16.22 -9.14 28.78
C THR A 361 15.95 -8.01 27.79
N VAL A 362 16.13 -6.77 28.24
CA VAL A 362 16.04 -5.56 27.41
C VAL A 362 17.44 -5.18 26.94
N LEU A 363 17.63 -5.15 25.62
CA LEU A 363 18.84 -4.68 24.96
C LEU A 363 18.64 -3.22 24.56
N PHE A 364 19.46 -2.34 25.12
CA PHE A 364 19.46 -0.91 24.84
C PHE A 364 20.76 -0.56 24.11
N PHE A 365 20.66 -0.30 22.81
CA PHE A 365 21.78 0.14 22.00
C PHE A 365 21.83 1.67 21.99
N TYR A 366 22.95 2.25 22.44
CA TYR A 366 23.06 3.68 22.63
C TYR A 366 24.45 4.23 22.33
N ASP A 367 24.51 5.54 22.14
CA ASP A 367 25.76 6.32 22.15
C ASP A 367 25.68 7.30 23.34
N PRO A 368 26.66 7.34 24.24
CA PRO A 368 26.66 8.27 25.36
C PRO A 368 26.60 9.77 24.98
N ASP A 369 26.98 10.15 23.75
CA ASP A 369 26.85 11.53 23.25
C ASP A 369 25.49 11.85 22.61
N CYS A 370 24.69 10.83 22.29
CA CYS A 370 23.42 11.04 21.62
C CYS A 370 22.39 11.69 22.56
N GLY A 371 21.85 12.84 22.15
CA GLY A 371 20.84 13.59 22.92
C GLY A 371 19.55 12.80 23.17
N HIS A 372 19.11 11.99 22.21
CA HIS A 372 17.95 11.11 22.38
C HIS A 372 18.23 9.99 23.38
N CYS A 373 19.43 9.42 23.38
CA CYS A 373 19.85 8.41 24.37
C CYS A 373 19.87 8.98 25.79
N LYS A 374 20.34 10.24 25.97
CA LYS A 374 20.34 10.92 27.27
C LYS A 374 18.94 11.14 27.85
N LYS A 375 17.92 11.24 27.01
CA LYS A 375 16.50 11.34 27.39
C LYS A 375 15.85 9.97 27.60
N ALA A 376 16.22 8.97 26.80
CA ALA A 376 15.69 7.62 26.90
C ALA A 376 16.20 6.87 28.13
N ALA A 377 17.49 7.01 28.48
CA ALA A 377 18.12 6.22 29.53
C ALA A 377 17.39 6.27 30.90
N PRO A 378 16.92 7.43 31.41
CA PRO A 378 16.13 7.48 32.64
C PRO A 378 14.83 6.68 32.57
N LEU A 379 14.09 6.75 31.46
CA LEU A 379 12.84 5.99 31.26
C LEU A 379 13.12 4.48 31.27
N MET A 380 14.25 4.07 30.69
CA MET A 380 14.66 2.68 30.69
C MET A 380 15.03 2.20 32.11
N GLU A 381 15.68 3.04 32.92
CA GLU A 381 15.98 2.70 34.32
C GLU A 381 14.71 2.63 35.17
N GLU A 382 13.74 3.51 34.94
CA GLU A 382 12.42 3.42 35.59
C GLU A 382 11.74 2.07 35.27
N ALA A 383 11.73 1.68 33.99
CA ALA A 383 11.19 0.37 33.57
C ALA A 383 11.98 -0.80 34.19
N ARG A 384 13.32 -0.71 34.27
CA ARG A 384 14.13 -1.75 34.93
C ARG A 384 13.78 -1.86 36.41
N ALA A 385 13.73 -0.75 37.14
CA ALA A 385 13.41 -0.75 38.56
C ALA A 385 12.01 -1.32 38.83
N GLN A 386 11.04 -0.97 37.98
CA GLN A 386 9.66 -1.46 38.07
C GLN A 386 9.56 -2.98 37.82
N TYR A 387 10.23 -3.50 36.80
CA TYR A 387 10.08 -4.90 36.35
C TYR A 387 11.21 -5.86 36.75
N ALA A 388 12.22 -5.38 37.47
CA ALA A 388 13.26 -6.24 38.05
C ALA A 388 12.69 -7.35 38.96
N PRO A 389 11.66 -7.13 39.80
CA PRO A 389 11.02 -8.20 40.59
C PRO A 389 10.38 -9.28 39.72
N ASP A 390 9.97 -8.94 38.50
CA ASP A 390 9.37 -9.85 37.52
C ASP A 390 10.42 -10.57 36.65
N GLY A 391 11.70 -10.43 36.98
CA GLY A 391 12.80 -11.09 36.29
C GLY A 391 13.31 -10.35 35.05
N ALA A 392 12.95 -9.07 34.87
CA ALA A 392 13.52 -8.24 33.82
C ALA A 392 14.98 -7.86 34.11
N LYS A 393 15.84 -7.99 33.10
CA LYS A 393 17.25 -7.59 33.10
C LYS A 393 17.53 -6.63 31.96
N PHE A 394 18.47 -5.73 32.17
CA PHE A 394 18.80 -4.70 31.19
C PHE A 394 20.27 -4.76 30.82
N TRP A 395 20.50 -4.71 29.51
CA TRP A 395 21.82 -4.67 28.88
C TRP A 395 21.98 -3.33 28.19
N GLY A 396 22.99 -2.57 28.61
CA GLY A 396 23.39 -1.33 27.96
C GLY A 396 24.54 -1.60 27.01
N ILE A 397 24.28 -1.56 25.69
CA ILE A 397 25.29 -1.75 24.66
C ILE A 397 25.69 -0.38 24.10
N ALA A 398 26.83 0.14 24.56
CA ALA A 398 27.37 1.38 24.03
C ALA A 398 28.04 1.13 22.67
N LEU A 399 27.81 2.06 21.74
CA LEU A 399 28.30 2.00 20.36
C LEU A 399 29.27 3.16 20.08
N ASP A 400 30.12 2.97 19.07
CA ASP A 400 31.02 3.99 18.52
C ASP A 400 31.96 4.68 19.52
N LEU A 401 32.39 3.94 20.55
CA LEU A 401 33.36 4.45 21.52
C LEU A 401 34.79 4.10 21.09
N GLU A 402 35.65 5.11 21.01
CA GLU A 402 37.06 4.92 20.73
C GLU A 402 37.79 4.26 21.91
N ASP A 403 38.84 3.49 21.63
CA ASP A 403 39.69 2.90 22.67
C ASP A 403 40.67 3.92 23.25
N ASN A 404 40.14 4.87 24.01
CA ASN A 404 40.91 5.88 24.73
C ASN A 404 40.30 6.22 26.09
N GLU A 405 41.09 6.87 26.94
CA GLU A 405 40.70 7.22 28.32
C GLU A 405 39.50 8.17 28.36
N GLU A 406 39.42 9.11 27.40
CA GLU A 406 38.30 10.05 27.28
C GLU A 406 36.97 9.34 27.05
N SER A 407 36.90 8.44 26.07
CA SER A 407 35.70 7.64 25.75
C SER A 407 35.31 6.73 26.90
N ARG A 408 36.29 6.11 27.58
CA ARG A 408 36.04 5.28 28.77
C ARG A 408 35.46 6.08 29.93
N ASN A 409 36.00 7.27 30.21
CA ASN A 409 35.50 8.16 31.25
C ASN A 409 34.11 8.70 30.91
N LYS A 410 33.87 9.10 29.67
CA LYS A 410 32.57 9.55 29.16
C LYS A 410 31.51 8.46 29.31
N TRP A 411 31.83 7.22 28.94
CA TRP A 411 30.92 6.09 29.10
C TRP A 411 30.58 5.84 30.56
N LYS A 412 31.59 5.85 31.43
CA LYS A 412 31.41 5.73 32.88
C LYS A 412 30.51 6.83 33.45
N GLN A 413 30.77 8.09 33.09
CA GLN A 413 29.96 9.22 33.52
C GLN A 413 28.51 9.07 33.06
N PHE A 414 28.27 8.63 31.82
CA PHE A 414 26.91 8.38 31.35
C PHE A 414 26.19 7.32 32.19
N ILE A 415 26.86 6.22 32.52
CA ILE A 415 26.30 5.16 33.38
C ILE A 415 25.95 5.72 34.77
N GLU A 416 26.85 6.49 35.38
CA GLU A 416 26.66 7.06 36.72
C GLU A 416 25.56 8.13 36.72
N ASP A 417 25.62 9.09 35.80
CA ASP A 417 24.67 10.21 35.69
C ASP A 417 23.24 9.76 35.37
N LYS A 418 23.11 8.65 34.64
CA LYS A 418 21.82 8.08 34.24
C LYS A 418 21.34 6.95 35.15
N GLY A 419 22.09 6.60 36.19
CA GLY A 419 21.70 5.58 37.16
C GLY A 419 21.71 4.15 36.62
N LEU A 420 22.49 3.86 35.58
CA LEU A 420 22.49 2.56 34.88
C LEU A 420 23.42 1.53 35.54
N THR A 421 23.79 1.71 36.81
CA THR A 421 24.82 0.92 37.49
C THR A 421 24.39 -0.52 37.78
N GLU A 422 23.08 -0.80 37.82
CA GLU A 422 22.53 -2.14 37.99
C GLU A 422 22.38 -2.93 36.67
N TRP A 423 22.81 -2.34 35.55
CA TRP A 423 22.72 -2.94 34.23
C TRP A 423 23.98 -3.75 33.88
N THR A 424 23.84 -4.68 32.93
CA THR A 424 25.00 -5.23 32.24
C THR A 424 25.45 -4.25 31.16
N ASN A 425 26.39 -3.37 31.51
CA ASN A 425 26.93 -2.37 30.58
C ASN A 425 28.14 -2.93 29.83
N VAL A 426 28.06 -2.94 28.51
CA VAL A 426 29.06 -3.54 27.61
C VAL A 426 29.37 -2.62 26.43
N THR A 427 30.59 -2.76 25.89
CA THR A 427 31.03 -2.03 24.70
C THR A 427 32.15 -2.77 23.99
N ASP A 428 32.34 -2.47 22.71
CA ASP A 428 33.43 -2.99 21.89
C ASP A 428 34.38 -1.86 21.46
N PHE A 429 35.26 -1.43 22.37
CA PHE A 429 36.28 -0.42 22.09
C PHE A 429 37.20 -0.80 20.91
N GLU A 430 37.41 -2.09 20.69
CA GLU A 430 38.30 -2.61 19.65
C GLU A 430 37.62 -2.67 18.27
N HIS A 431 36.30 -2.41 18.19
CA HIS A 431 35.49 -2.46 16.98
C HIS A 431 35.65 -3.78 16.18
N ARG A 432 35.78 -4.90 16.90
CA ARG A 432 35.94 -6.25 16.32
C ARG A 432 34.61 -6.90 15.96
N ILE A 433 33.53 -6.49 16.61
CA ILE A 433 32.19 -7.05 16.46
C ILE A 433 31.37 -6.06 15.63
N PRO A 434 30.76 -6.49 14.52
CA PRO A 434 29.93 -5.62 13.69
C PRO A 434 28.53 -5.43 14.31
N ILE A 435 28.44 -4.94 15.55
CA ILE A 435 27.20 -4.89 16.35
C ILE A 435 26.06 -4.21 15.60
N LYS A 436 26.32 -3.04 15.00
CA LYS A 436 25.31 -2.30 14.22
C LYS A 436 24.75 -3.09 13.05
N TYR A 437 25.59 -3.86 12.36
CA TYR A 437 25.15 -4.70 11.25
C TYR A 437 24.39 -5.91 11.76
N THR A 438 24.94 -6.63 12.76
CA THR A 438 24.37 -7.86 13.31
C THR A 438 23.00 -7.66 13.95
N PHE A 439 22.77 -6.51 14.60
CA PHE A 439 21.52 -6.18 15.29
C PHE A 439 20.68 -5.14 14.56
N ASP A 440 21.07 -4.78 13.34
CA ASP A 440 20.39 -3.77 12.52
C ASP A 440 20.13 -2.45 13.27
N VAL A 441 21.17 -1.92 13.91
CA VAL A 441 21.10 -0.65 14.63
C VAL A 441 21.43 0.49 13.66
N ARG A 442 20.39 1.04 13.03
CA ARG A 442 20.49 2.16 12.09
C ARG A 442 20.50 3.54 12.77
N SER A 443 19.92 3.63 13.96
CA SER A 443 19.85 4.84 14.78
C SER A 443 19.90 4.47 16.25
N THR A 444 20.32 5.43 17.09
CA THR A 444 20.33 5.29 18.55
C THR A 444 19.35 6.30 19.18
N PRO A 445 18.60 5.90 20.22
CA PRO A 445 18.59 4.57 20.82
C PRO A 445 17.82 3.53 19.97
N THR A 446 18.22 2.27 20.07
CA THR A 446 17.44 1.12 19.57
C THR A 446 17.18 0.16 20.74
N ILE A 447 15.95 -0.33 20.85
CA ILE A 447 15.50 -1.22 21.93
C ILE A 447 15.02 -2.54 21.34
N ILE A 448 15.49 -3.65 21.91
CA ILE A 448 15.04 -5.01 21.61
C ILE A 448 14.74 -5.69 22.95
N VAL A 449 13.61 -6.39 23.06
CA VAL A 449 13.29 -7.21 24.23
C VAL A 449 13.29 -8.67 23.81
N ILE A 450 13.98 -9.49 24.58
CA ILE A 450 14.06 -10.93 24.40
C ILE A 450 13.58 -11.68 25.65
N ASP A 451 13.08 -12.90 25.46
CA ASP A 451 12.66 -13.79 26.53
C ASP A 451 13.82 -14.61 27.14
N GLU A 452 13.48 -15.56 28.02
CA GLU A 452 14.43 -16.48 28.64
C GLU A 452 15.17 -17.39 27.64
N ASN A 453 14.51 -17.76 26.53
CA ASN A 453 15.08 -18.55 25.43
C ASN A 453 15.94 -17.71 24.47
N LYS A 454 16.00 -16.39 24.71
CA LYS A 454 16.67 -15.36 23.90
C LYS A 454 15.98 -15.15 22.56
N GLU A 455 14.68 -15.45 22.50
CA GLU A 455 13.82 -15.14 21.38
C GLU A 455 13.30 -13.70 21.49
N ILE A 456 13.25 -12.99 20.37
CA ILE A 456 12.80 -11.61 20.34
C ILE A 456 11.29 -11.59 20.51
N ILE A 457 10.82 -10.84 21.50
CA ILE A 457 9.39 -10.66 21.77
C ILE A 457 8.91 -9.25 21.42
N LEU A 458 9.82 -8.26 21.46
CA LEU A 458 9.51 -6.88 21.07
C LEU A 458 10.71 -6.23 20.35
N ARG A 459 10.41 -5.40 19.36
CA ARG A 459 11.40 -4.65 18.58
C ARG A 459 10.80 -3.33 18.07
N ARG A 460 11.65 -2.34 17.77
CA ARG A 460 11.29 -0.99 17.29
C ARG A 460 10.39 -0.20 18.25
N LEU A 461 10.56 -0.41 19.55
CA LEU A 461 9.85 0.38 20.56
C LEU A 461 10.58 1.70 20.86
N GLY A 462 9.81 2.77 21.04
CA GLY A 462 10.30 3.98 21.69
C GLY A 462 10.52 3.74 23.18
N ALA A 463 11.50 4.41 23.79
CA ALA A 463 11.78 4.27 25.22
C ALA A 463 10.58 4.62 26.11
N GLU A 464 9.74 5.56 25.67
CA GLU A 464 8.51 5.98 26.34
C GLU A 464 7.45 4.87 26.39
N GLN A 465 7.44 3.97 25.40
CA GLN A 465 6.47 2.89 25.28
C GLN A 465 6.90 1.63 26.05
N LEU A 466 8.20 1.48 26.35
CA LEU A 466 8.73 0.24 26.90
C LEU A 466 8.06 -0.14 28.22
N GLY A 467 7.83 0.82 29.11
CA GLY A 467 7.27 0.56 30.43
C GLY A 467 5.88 -0.07 30.36
N GLU A 468 5.00 0.49 29.54
CA GLU A 468 3.64 -0.02 29.33
C GLU A 468 3.66 -1.38 28.62
N VAL A 469 4.34 -1.47 27.48
CA VAL A 469 4.33 -2.67 26.64
C VAL A 469 4.98 -3.87 27.34
N LEU A 470 6.09 -3.66 28.07
CA LEU A 470 6.70 -4.73 28.87
C LEU A 470 5.79 -5.17 30.02
N GLY A 471 5.06 -4.24 30.63
CA GLY A 471 4.07 -4.55 31.66
C GLY A 471 2.96 -5.46 31.14
N ASP A 472 2.41 -5.14 29.97
CA ASP A 472 1.36 -5.94 29.32
C ASP A 472 1.86 -7.34 28.97
N VAL A 473 3.08 -7.46 28.43
CA VAL A 473 3.71 -8.76 28.16
C VAL A 473 3.84 -9.57 29.46
N ILE A 474 4.36 -8.95 30.52
CA ILE A 474 4.52 -9.61 31.82
C ILE A 474 3.17 -10.05 32.41
N ALA A 475 2.13 -9.22 32.29
CA ALA A 475 0.80 -9.55 32.77
C ALA A 475 0.21 -10.75 32.04
N ARG A 476 0.26 -10.74 30.70
CA ARG A 476 -0.21 -11.86 29.86
C ARG A 476 0.53 -13.15 30.15
N ASP A 477 1.84 -13.08 30.37
CA ASP A 477 2.66 -14.24 30.74
C ASP A 477 2.26 -14.83 32.10
N LYS A 478 1.83 -14.00 33.05
CA LYS A 478 1.34 -14.44 34.36
C LYS A 478 -0.05 -15.07 34.25
N GLU A 479 -0.90 -14.55 33.37
CA GLU A 479 -2.25 -15.05 33.11
C GLU A 479 -2.23 -16.37 32.30
N GLY A 480 -1.42 -16.44 31.24
CA GLY A 480 -1.24 -17.61 30.38
C GLY A 480 -0.54 -18.80 31.06
N GLY A 481 0.05 -18.60 32.25
CA GLY A 481 0.51 -19.67 33.13
C GLY A 481 -0.63 -20.43 33.84
N ALA A 482 -1.87 -19.93 33.80
CA ALA A 482 -3.02 -20.52 34.47
C ALA A 482 -4.03 -21.22 33.53
N ASP A 483 -4.00 -20.94 32.23
CA ASP A 483 -4.77 -21.66 31.22
C ASP A 483 -4.04 -21.51 29.87
N SER A 484 -3.32 -22.56 29.47
CA SER A 484 -2.78 -22.67 28.11
C SER A 484 -3.53 -23.78 27.39
N GLN A 485 -4.21 -23.42 26.30
CA GLN A 485 -4.24 -24.08 24.99
C GLN A 485 -5.54 -23.79 24.21
N PRO A 486 -5.43 -23.84 22.88
CA PRO A 486 -5.16 -22.73 21.96
C PRO A 486 -6.38 -21.86 21.64
#